data_AF-A0A843EY55-F1
#
_entry.id   AF-A0A843EY55-F1
#
_cell.length_a   1.000
_cell.length_b   1.000
_cell.length_c   1.000
_cell.angle_alpha   90.00
_cell.angle_beta   90.00
_cell.angle_gamma   90.00
#
_symmetry.space_group_name_H-M   'P 1'
#
loop_
_entity.id
_entity.type
_entity.pdbx_description
1 polymer ?
#
loop_
_entity_poly.entity_id
_entity_poly.type
_entity_poly.pdbx_seq_one_letter_code
_entity_poly.pdbx_strand_id
1 'polypeptide(L)'
;MFNLKTITFDQIKTSSIALEFDELIPDEIYSWTEADFAKYQVPIGNSRFPLSDFFKVTVEGDAAGPNEVEMILNGDLNRVKY
;
A
#
# COMPACT_ATOMS: atom_id res chain seq x y z
N MET A 1 -15.28 -1.69 20.83
CA MET A 1 -13.87 -1.38 20.53
C MET A 1 -13.81 -1.26 19.03
N PHE A 2 -13.48 -0.08 18.50
CA PHE A 2 -13.23 0.05 17.07
C PHE A 2 -11.91 -0.67 16.82
N ASN A 3 -11.93 -1.74 16.02
CA ASN A 3 -10.69 -2.30 15.52
C ASN A 3 -10.26 -1.35 14.40
N LEU A 4 -9.21 -0.56 14.64
CA LEU A 4 -8.64 0.29 13.60
C LEU A 4 -7.42 -0.44 13.06
N LYS A 5 -7.46 -0.78 11.77
CA LYS A 5 -6.30 -1.32 11.07
C LYS A 5 -5.51 -0.17 10.49
N THR A 6 -4.24 -0.06 10.86
CA THR A 6 -3.33 0.94 10.30
C THR A 6 -2.36 0.25 9.35
N ILE A 7 -2.33 0.72 8.10
CA ILE A 7 -1.44 0.24 7.05
C ILE A 7 -0.48 1.38 6.71
N THR A 8 0.79 1.21 7.08
CA THR A 8 1.82 2.23 6.86
C THR A 8 2.72 1.84 5.69
N PHE A 9 2.89 2.75 4.75
CA PHE A 9 3.76 2.64 3.59
C PHE A 9 4.91 3.62 3.74
N ASP A 10 6.10 3.12 4.09
CA ASP A 10 7.32 3.92 4.18
C ASP A 10 8.12 3.79 2.88
N GLN A 11 8.24 4.88 2.12
CA GLN A 11 8.98 4.87 0.87
C GLN A 11 10.48 4.63 1.11
N ILE A 12 11.02 3.62 0.43
CA ILE A 12 12.46 3.30 0.44
C ILE A 12 13.16 3.73 -0.85
N LYS A 13 12.41 3.89 -1.96
CA LYS A 13 12.95 4.27 -3.26
C LYS A 13 11.90 4.97 -4.13
N THR A 14 12.31 6.05 -4.79
CA THR A 14 11.50 6.72 -5.81
C THR A 14 11.74 6.09 -7.18
N SER A 15 10.66 5.74 -7.89
CA SER A 15 10.74 5.28 -9.27
C SER A 15 10.85 6.44 -10.26
N SER A 16 11.54 6.21 -11.39
CA SER A 16 11.60 7.18 -12.48
C SER A 16 10.28 7.25 -13.27
N ILE A 17 9.50 6.15 -13.31
CA ILE A 17 8.15 6.07 -13.86
C ILE A 17 7.17 5.92 -12.70
N ALA A 18 6.02 6.59 -12.77
CA ALA A 18 5.07 6.60 -11.66
C ALA A 18 4.53 5.19 -11.34
N LEU A 19 4.35 4.93 -10.03
CA LEU A 19 3.60 3.78 -9.51
C LEU A 19 2.10 4.11 -9.55
N GLU A 20 1.29 3.14 -9.92
CA GLU A 20 -0.17 3.28 -9.97
C GLU A 20 -0.79 2.54 -8.78
N PHE A 21 -1.44 3.28 -7.87
CA PHE A 21 -2.00 2.79 -6.61
C PHE A 21 -3.49 2.47 -6.71
N ASP A 22 -4.01 2.23 -7.92
CA ASP A 22 -5.44 1.96 -8.17
C ASP A 22 -6.02 0.82 -7.32
N GLU A 23 -5.21 -0.19 -6.99
CA GLU A 23 -5.60 -1.36 -6.20
C GLU A 23 -5.25 -1.23 -4.71
N LEU A 24 -4.50 -0.19 -4.33
CA LEU A 24 -4.06 0.07 -2.95
C LEU A 24 -5.01 1.07 -2.28
N ILE A 25 -6.30 0.70 -2.23
CA ILE A 25 -7.37 1.45 -1.57
C ILE A 25 -8.02 0.60 -0.47
N PRO A 26 -8.62 1.22 0.57
CA PRO A 26 -9.22 0.48 1.69
C PRO A 26 -10.20 -0.62 1.27
N ASP A 27 -11.02 -0.36 0.26
CA ASP A 27 -12.01 -1.30 -0.27
C ASP A 27 -11.41 -2.64 -0.70
N GLU A 28 -10.20 -2.60 -1.26
CA GLU A 28 -9.49 -3.79 -1.75
C GLU A 28 -8.57 -4.41 -0.68
N ILE A 29 -7.96 -3.58 0.17
CA ILE A 29 -6.84 -4.01 1.02
C ILE A 29 -7.19 -4.19 2.52
N TYR A 30 -8.42 -3.92 2.96
CA TYR A 30 -8.77 -4.01 4.38
C TYR A 30 -8.55 -5.40 4.98
N SER A 31 -8.63 -6.46 4.16
CA SER A 31 -8.38 -7.85 4.58
C SER A 31 -6.92 -8.28 4.39
N TRP A 32 -6.08 -7.49 3.73
CA TRP A 32 -4.71 -7.88 3.37
C TRP A 32 -3.76 -7.90 4.55
N THR A 33 -2.92 -8.92 4.63
CA THR A 33 -1.84 -9.03 5.61
C THR A 33 -0.52 -8.50 5.05
N GLU A 34 0.51 -8.35 5.89
CA GLU A 34 1.87 -8.03 5.41
C GLU A 34 2.36 -9.02 4.33
N ALA A 35 1.96 -10.29 4.42
CA ALA A 35 2.34 -11.31 3.45
C ALA A 35 1.66 -11.12 2.09
N ASP A 36 0.48 -10.49 2.04
CA ASP A 36 -0.20 -10.15 0.79
C ASP A 36 0.50 -8.97 0.12
N PHE A 37 0.85 -7.93 0.88
CA PHE A 37 1.66 -6.81 0.38
C PHE A 37 3.05 -7.26 -0.11
N ALA A 38 3.67 -8.24 0.55
CA ALA A 38 4.95 -8.79 0.11
C ALA A 38 4.88 -9.52 -1.24
N LYS A 39 3.70 -10.04 -1.62
CA LYS A 39 3.46 -10.69 -2.92
C LYS A 39 2.93 -9.71 -3.97
N TYR A 40 2.35 -8.60 -3.54
CA TYR A 40 1.72 -7.63 -4.41
C TYR A 40 2.73 -7.02 -5.39
N GLN A 41 2.33 -6.96 -6.65
CA GLN A 41 3.10 -6.28 -7.69
C GLN A 41 2.37 -5.04 -8.18
N VAL A 42 2.94 -3.88 -7.87
CA VAL A 42 2.40 -2.57 -8.25
C VAL A 42 2.65 -2.30 -9.74
N PRO A 43 1.65 -1.79 -10.49
CA PRO A 43 1.85 -1.34 -11.86
C PRO A 43 2.78 -0.13 -11.94
N ILE A 44 3.71 -0.18 -12.90
CA ILE A 44 4.62 0.90 -13.25
C ILE A 44 4.71 0.95 -14.78
N GLY A 45 4.06 1.93 -15.40
CA GLY A 45 3.98 2.02 -16.86
C GLY A 45 3.26 0.79 -17.46
N ASN A 46 3.96 0.01 -18.28
CA ASN A 46 3.38 -1.17 -18.95
C ASN A 46 3.74 -2.51 -18.29
N SER A 47 4.32 -2.48 -17.08
CA SER A 47 4.85 -3.65 -16.38
C SER A 47 4.47 -3.61 -14.90
N ARG A 48 4.67 -4.71 -14.17
CA ARG A 48 4.44 -4.81 -12.73
C ARG A 48 5.72 -5.19 -12.01
N PHE A 49 5.92 -4.61 -10.82
CA PHE A 49 7.10 -4.81 -10.00
C PHE A 49 6.70 -5.03 -8.54
N PRO A 50 7.49 -5.77 -7.74
CA PRO A 50 7.21 -5.93 -6.31
C PRO A 50 7.05 -4.58 -5.61
N LEU A 51 5.96 -4.39 -4.85
CA LEU A 51 5.78 -3.17 -4.07
C LEU A 51 6.92 -2.96 -3.05
N SER A 52 7.47 -4.06 -2.53
CA SER A 52 8.60 -4.10 -1.62
C SER A 52 9.89 -3.49 -2.17
N ASP A 53 10.00 -3.29 -3.48
CA ASP A 53 11.15 -2.60 -4.09
C ASP A 53 11.11 -1.07 -3.85
N PHE A 54 9.94 -0.53 -3.47
CA PHE A 54 9.68 0.91 -3.37
C PHE A 54 9.15 1.33 -2.01
N PHE A 55 8.41 0.46 -1.33
CA PHE A 55 7.84 0.72 -0.01
C PHE A 55 8.11 -0.43 0.95
N LYS A 56 8.45 -0.09 2.19
CA LYS A 56 8.28 -1.00 3.32
C LYS A 56 6.86 -0.83 3.83
N VAL A 57 6.11 -1.92 3.91
CA VAL A 57 4.72 -1.91 4.41
C VAL A 57 4.66 -2.56 5.78
N THR A 58 4.04 -1.91 6.75
CA THR A 58 3.71 -2.48 8.06
C THR A 58 2.21 -2.44 8.29
N VAL A 59 1.67 -3.52 8.84
CA VAL A 59 0.23 -3.65 9.12
C VAL A 59 0.04 -3.88 10.60
N GLU A 60 -0.71 -2.99 11.26
CA GLU A 60 -1.06 -3.09 12.67
C GLU A 60 -2.58 -3.16 12.84
N GLY A 61 -3.03 -4.03 13.74
CA GLY A 61 -4.45 -4.23 14.01
C GLY A 61 -5.20 -5.02 12.93
N ASP A 62 -6.52 -5.04 13.05
CA ASP A 62 -7.45 -5.75 12.18
C ASP A 62 -8.61 -4.83 11.80
N ALA A 63 -9.30 -5.14 10.70
CA ALA A 63 -10.48 -4.41 10.25
C ALA A 63 -11.57 -5.39 9.82
N ALA A 64 -12.83 -5.14 10.20
CA ALA A 64 -13.97 -5.90 9.71
C ALA A 64 -14.47 -5.39 8.34
N GLY A 65 -14.05 -4.19 7.93
CA GLY A 65 -14.39 -3.61 6.63
C GLY A 65 -13.53 -2.39 6.26
N PRO A 66 -13.69 -1.86 5.03
CA PRO A 66 -12.87 -0.76 4.51
C PRO A 66 -12.90 0.52 5.34
N ASN A 67 -14.03 0.82 5.97
CA ASN A 67 -14.23 2.01 6.80
C ASN A 67 -13.44 1.99 8.13
N GLU A 68 -12.78 0.87 8.43
CA GLU A 68 -11.95 0.66 9.62
C GLU A 68 -10.45 0.63 9.28
N VAL A 69 -10.07 1.09 8.09
CA VAL A 69 -8.68 1.16 7.63
C VAL A 69 -8.19 2.60 7.62
N GLU A 70 -7.06 2.83 8.26
CA GLU A 70 -6.25 4.04 8.11
C GLU A 70 -5.00 3.72 7.29
N MET A 71 -4.79 4.49 6.22
CA MET A 71 -3.59 4.37 5.38
C MET A 71 -2.66 5.56 5.64
N ILE A 72 -1.40 5.27 5.95
CA ILE A 72 -0.36 6.27 6.16
C ILE A 72 0.70 6.10 5.09
N LEU A 73 0.95 7.13 4.28
CA LEU A 73 1.96 7.11 3.23
C LEU A 73 3.06 8.12 3.57
N ASN A 74 4.25 7.62 3.89
CA ASN A 74 5.41 8.41 4.26
C ASN A 74 6.45 8.43 3.12
N GLY A 75 6.85 9.63 2.69
CA GLY A 75 7.91 9.80 1.69
C GLY A 75 7.57 10.86 0.62
N ASP A 76 8.32 10.83 -0.48
CA ASP A 76 8.04 11.65 -1.67
C ASP A 76 7.07 10.91 -2.60
N LEU A 77 5.81 11.33 -2.55
CA LEU A 77 4.71 10.73 -3.31
C LEU A 77 4.50 11.39 -4.69
N ASN A 78 5.39 12.27 -5.16
CA ASN A 78 5.27 12.91 -6.49
C ASN A 78 5.26 11.91 -7.67
N ARG A 79 5.65 10.66 -7.42
CA ARG A 79 5.67 9.55 -8.39
C ARG A 79 4.69 8.43 -8.03
N VAL A 80 3.72 8.68 -7.17
CA VAL A 80 2.58 7.80 -6.91
C VAL A 80 1.34 8.44 -7.54
N LYS A 81 0.51 7.64 -8.20
CA LYS A 81 -0.73 8.08 -8.84
C LYS A 81 -1.91 7.25 -8.35
N TYR A 82 -3.07 7.90 -8.34
CA TYR A 82 -4.36 7.36 -7.91
C TYR A 82 -4.31 6.89 -6.46
#